data_AF-A0A9W6BW48-F1
#
_entry.id   AF-A0A9W6BW48-F1
#
_cell.length_a   1.000
_cell.length_b   1.000
_cell.length_c   1.000
_cell.angle_alpha   90.00
_cell.angle_beta   90.00
_cell.angle_gamma   90.00
#
_symmetry.space_group_name_H-M   'P 1'
#
loop_
_entity.id
_entity.type
_entity.pdbx_description
1 polymer ?
#
loop_
_entity_poly.entity_id
_entity_poly.type
_entity_poly.pdbx_seq_one_letter_code
_entity_poly.pdbx_strand_id
1 'polypeptide(L)'
;MGSKTDSETKTIVKKLLIYLISYYVIYYVWSIILVGSLGVDWHQLGRYPFRIRKSEFSPHRRDHALGAWLAMLLTYVCCLGLTYGVIKATRKSWDYVISSSLLHLLLCILINQAWPVNWIWWLTILLASAVLSVVSEVVNYYLRDMREIALDRV
;
A
#
# COMPACT_ATOMS: atom_id res chain seq x y z
N MET A 1 14.56 -15.08 28.96
CA MET A 1 13.09 -14.99 28.85
C MET A 1 12.77 -13.62 28.27
N GLY A 2 12.31 -13.55 27.01
CA GLY A 2 11.82 -12.27 26.46
C GLY A 2 10.52 -11.88 27.16
N SER A 3 10.34 -10.60 27.47
CA SER A 3 9.10 -10.11 28.07
C SER A 3 7.94 -10.24 27.06
N LYS A 4 6.68 -10.25 27.53
CA LYS A 4 5.50 -10.34 26.65
C LYS A 4 5.52 -9.31 25.50
N THR A 5 6.05 -8.12 25.78
CA THR A 5 6.22 -7.03 24.81
C THR A 5 7.18 -7.38 23.67
N ASP A 6 8.21 -8.19 23.91
CA ASP A 6 9.14 -8.64 22.87
C ASP A 6 8.45 -9.57 21.86
N SER A 7 7.52 -10.40 22.33
CA SER A 7 6.77 -11.33 21.49
C SER A 7 5.73 -10.61 20.63
N GLU A 8 5.04 -9.62 21.20
CA GLU A 8 4.12 -8.73 20.48
C GLU A 8 4.83 -7.95 19.38
N THR A 9 5.97 -7.32 19.70
CA THR A 9 6.76 -6.54 18.74
C THR A 9 7.21 -7.40 17.56
N LYS A 10 7.75 -8.60 17.81
CA LYS A 10 8.15 -9.55 16.76
C LYS A 10 6.98 -9.91 15.83
N THR A 11 5.80 -10.14 16.41
CA THR A 11 4.59 -10.47 15.65
C THR A 11 4.14 -9.31 14.76
N ILE A 12 4.14 -8.08 15.30
CA ILE A 12 3.77 -6.88 14.56
C ILE A 12 4.72 -6.66 13.38
N VAL A 13 6.04 -6.73 13.62
CA VAL A 13 7.06 -6.55 12.57
C VAL A 13 6.95 -7.63 11.50
N LYS A 14 6.75 -8.89 11.87
CA LYS A 14 6.55 -9.99 10.92
C LYS A 14 5.32 -9.76 10.03
N LYS A 15 4.18 -9.36 10.63
CA LYS A 15 2.97 -9.03 9.88
C LYS A 15 3.17 -7.82 8.97
N LEU A 16 3.91 -6.80 9.44
CA LEU A 16 4.21 -5.60 8.65
C LEU A 16 5.07 -5.95 7.44
N LEU A 17 6.10 -6.78 7.62
CA LEU A 17 6.96 -7.23 6.52
C LEU A 17 6.16 -8.00 5.46
N ILE A 18 5.31 -8.95 5.89
CA ILE A 18 4.43 -9.70 4.97
C ILE A 18 3.49 -8.75 4.22
N TYR A 19 2.90 -7.78 4.93
CA TYR A 19 2.02 -6.78 4.32
C TYR A 19 2.75 -5.92 3.29
N LEU A 20 3.95 -5.43 3.60
CA LEU A 20 4.76 -4.60 2.71
C LEU A 20 5.22 -5.36 1.46
N ILE A 21 5.69 -6.60 1.61
CA ILE A 21 6.07 -7.43 0.47
C ILE A 21 4.84 -7.66 -0.43
N SER A 22 3.71 -8.03 0.17
CA SER A 22 2.46 -8.27 -0.58
C SER A 22 1.96 -7.00 -1.29
N TYR A 23 2.06 -5.84 -0.62
CA TYR A 23 1.72 -4.54 -1.18
C TYR A 23 2.49 -4.28 -2.48
N TYR A 24 3.82 -4.44 -2.46
CA TYR A 24 4.63 -4.21 -3.67
C TYR A 24 4.44 -5.28 -4.73
N VAL A 25 4.24 -6.55 -4.36
CA VAL A 25 3.90 -7.61 -5.33
C VAL A 25 2.62 -7.22 -6.09
N ILE A 26 1.56 -6.83 -5.39
CA ILE A 26 0.31 -6.39 -6.02
C ILE A 26 0.53 -5.16 -6.90
N TYR A 27 1.28 -4.18 -6.41
CA TYR A 27 1.55 -2.95 -7.18
C TYR A 27 2.32 -3.26 -8.47
N TYR A 28 3.31 -4.15 -8.42
CA TYR A 28 4.04 -4.57 -9.62
C TYR A 28 3.19 -5.43 -10.56
N VAL A 29 2.30 -6.28 -10.05
CA VAL A 29 1.33 -7.01 -10.90
C VAL A 29 0.48 -6.03 -11.70
N TRP A 30 -0.11 -5.02 -11.04
CA TRP A 30 -0.87 -3.99 -11.75
C TRP A 30 0.00 -3.17 -12.71
N SER A 31 1.24 -2.85 -12.30
CA SER A 31 2.18 -2.12 -13.15
C SER A 31 2.54 -2.90 -14.41
N ILE A 32 2.76 -4.22 -14.33
CA ILE A 32 3.05 -5.08 -15.49
C ILE A 32 1.88 -5.04 -16.49
N ILE A 33 0.64 -5.20 -15.99
CA ILE A 33 -0.56 -5.17 -16.82
C ILE A 33 -0.72 -3.81 -17.51
N LEU A 34 -0.52 -2.71 -16.77
CA LEU A 34 -0.73 -1.35 -17.27
C LEU A 34 0.42 -0.86 -18.17
N VAL A 35 1.66 -1.25 -17.91
CA VAL A 35 2.80 -1.01 -18.81
C VAL A 35 2.58 -1.72 -20.14
N GLY A 36 2.21 -3.01 -20.11
CA GLY A 36 1.97 -3.80 -21.32
C GLY A 36 0.77 -3.28 -22.12
N SER A 37 -0.35 -2.97 -21.46
CA SER A 37 -1.57 -2.51 -22.14
C SER A 37 -1.50 -1.09 -22.69
N LEU A 38 -0.73 -0.20 -22.06
CA LEU A 38 -0.57 1.20 -22.52
C LEU A 38 0.67 1.41 -23.39
N GLY A 39 1.37 0.35 -23.78
CA GLY A 39 2.54 0.43 -24.66
C GLY A 39 3.70 1.24 -24.06
N VAL A 40 3.86 1.20 -22.74
CA VAL A 40 4.94 1.90 -22.05
C VAL A 40 6.23 1.11 -22.21
N ASP A 41 7.35 1.82 -22.34
CA ASP A 41 8.67 1.18 -22.35
C ASP A 41 8.90 0.36 -21.06
N TRP A 42 9.20 -0.92 -21.24
CA TRP A 42 9.46 -1.88 -20.16
C TRP A 42 10.63 -1.51 -19.28
N HIS A 43 11.60 -0.74 -19.78
CA HIS A 43 12.69 -0.20 -18.94
C HIS A 43 12.16 0.69 -17.81
N GLN A 44 10.96 1.27 -17.98
CA GLN A 44 10.33 2.12 -16.98
C GLN A 44 9.52 1.35 -15.94
N LEU A 45 9.35 0.02 -16.09
CA LEU A 45 8.54 -0.81 -15.20
C LEU A 45 9.01 -0.70 -13.73
N GLY A 46 10.32 -0.73 -13.50
CA GLY A 46 10.89 -0.63 -12.14
C GLY A 46 10.55 0.68 -11.42
N ARG A 47 10.36 1.78 -12.16
CA ARG A 47 9.96 3.08 -11.60
C ARG A 47 8.45 3.30 -11.59
N TYR A 48 7.68 2.44 -12.26
CA TYR A 48 6.27 2.70 -12.54
C TYR A 48 5.42 2.98 -11.29
N PRO A 49 5.55 2.20 -10.17
CA PRO A 49 4.83 2.48 -8.93
C PRO A 49 5.20 3.81 -8.27
N PHE A 50 6.37 4.36 -8.60
CA PHE A 50 6.96 5.52 -7.93
C PHE A 50 6.84 6.80 -8.75
N ARG A 51 5.98 6.83 -9.78
CA ARG A 51 5.80 8.02 -10.60
C ARG A 51 5.06 9.11 -9.82
N ILE A 52 5.75 10.21 -9.56
CA ILE A 52 5.24 11.34 -8.75
C ILE A 52 5.00 12.62 -9.54
N ARG A 53 5.49 12.71 -10.79
CA ARG A 53 5.39 13.94 -11.60
C ARG A 53 4.01 14.07 -12.23
N LYS A 54 3.54 15.31 -12.41
CA LYS A 54 2.23 15.61 -13.03
C LYS A 54 2.08 15.05 -14.46
N SER A 55 3.18 14.99 -15.21
CA SER A 55 3.22 14.40 -16.55
C SER A 55 3.14 12.87 -16.54
N GLU A 56 3.46 12.23 -15.41
CA GLU A 56 3.62 10.78 -15.29
C GLU A 56 2.53 10.14 -14.39
N PHE A 57 1.71 10.96 -13.74
CA PHE A 57 0.67 10.53 -12.80
C PHE A 57 -0.53 11.48 -12.87
N SER A 58 -1.60 11.08 -13.58
CA SER A 58 -2.83 11.87 -13.68
C SER A 58 -4.01 11.05 -14.23
N PRO A 59 -5.20 11.12 -13.62
CA PRO A 59 -6.41 10.49 -14.16
C PRO A 59 -7.01 11.22 -15.37
N HIS A 60 -6.61 12.47 -15.61
CA HIS A 60 -7.21 13.30 -16.68
C HIS A 60 -6.60 13.00 -18.05
N ARG A 61 -5.42 12.39 -18.08
CA ARG A 61 -4.71 12.06 -19.32
C ARG A 61 -5.19 10.68 -19.78
N ARG A 62 -5.16 10.40 -21.09
CA ARG A 62 -5.49 9.08 -21.65
C ARG A 62 -4.24 8.34 -22.11
N ASP A 63 -3.15 8.49 -21.34
CA ASP A 63 -1.82 7.97 -21.64
C ASP A 63 -1.25 7.16 -20.47
N HIS A 64 0.05 6.89 -20.52
CA HIS A 64 0.78 6.17 -19.47
C HIS A 64 0.72 6.82 -18.08
N ALA A 65 0.33 8.09 -17.96
CA ALA A 65 0.12 8.75 -16.68
C ALA A 65 -1.18 8.30 -15.99
N LEU A 66 -2.19 7.92 -16.78
CA LEU A 66 -3.41 7.30 -16.27
C LEU A 66 -3.12 5.93 -15.66
N GLY A 67 -2.30 5.13 -16.35
CA GLY A 67 -1.92 3.81 -15.87
C GLY A 67 -1.17 3.87 -14.54
N ALA A 68 -0.26 4.82 -14.34
CA ALA A 68 0.43 4.97 -13.05
C ALA A 68 -0.54 5.33 -11.91
N TRP A 69 -1.49 6.23 -12.17
CA TRP A 69 -2.54 6.58 -11.20
C TRP A 69 -3.46 5.38 -10.90
N LEU A 70 -3.88 4.67 -11.94
CA LEU A 70 -4.77 3.51 -11.83
C LEU A 70 -4.08 2.35 -11.09
N ALA A 71 -2.80 2.11 -11.36
CA ALA A 71 -2.00 1.11 -10.65
C ALA A 71 -2.02 1.35 -9.14
N MET A 72 -1.87 2.60 -8.72
CA MET A 72 -1.95 2.97 -7.30
C MET A 72 -3.33 2.65 -6.74
N LEU A 73 -4.40 3.12 -7.38
CA LEU A 73 -5.77 2.88 -6.89
C LEU A 73 -6.12 1.40 -6.80
N LEU A 74 -5.82 0.62 -7.84
CA LEU A 74 -6.08 -0.82 -7.85
C LEU A 74 -5.29 -1.53 -6.75
N THR A 75 -4.07 -1.08 -6.46
CA THR A 75 -3.27 -1.58 -5.34
C THR A 75 -3.97 -1.33 -4.01
N TYR A 76 -4.46 -0.10 -3.76
CA TYR A 76 -5.20 0.21 -2.54
C TYR A 76 -6.49 -0.59 -2.40
N VAL A 77 -7.22 -0.82 -3.50
CA VAL A 77 -8.41 -1.69 -3.49
C VAL A 77 -8.04 -3.12 -3.09
N CYS A 78 -7.00 -3.71 -3.68
CA CYS A 78 -6.54 -5.05 -3.32
C CYS A 78 -5.99 -5.11 -1.88
N CYS A 79 -5.41 -4.02 -1.38
CA CYS A 79 -4.92 -3.93 -0.02
C CYS A 79 -6.03 -4.07 1.03
N LEU A 80 -7.30 -3.83 0.67
CA LEU A 80 -8.41 -4.17 1.56
C LEU A 80 -8.45 -5.67 1.87
N GLY A 81 -8.31 -6.51 0.83
CA GLY A 81 -8.20 -7.96 1.00
C GLY A 81 -6.96 -8.37 1.81
N LEU A 82 -5.83 -7.69 1.61
CA LEU A 82 -4.62 -7.93 2.39
C LEU A 82 -4.80 -7.57 3.87
N THR A 83 -5.40 -6.42 4.18
CA THR A 83 -5.66 -6.02 5.57
C THR A 83 -6.57 -7.04 6.26
N TYR A 84 -7.61 -7.53 5.57
CA TYR A 84 -8.47 -8.58 6.09
C TYR A 84 -7.72 -9.92 6.29
N GLY A 85 -6.92 -10.35 5.31
CA GLY A 85 -6.24 -11.65 5.34
C GLY A 85 -5.06 -11.74 6.30
N VAL A 86 -4.17 -10.74 6.27
CA VAL A 86 -2.86 -10.74 6.95
C VAL A 86 -2.96 -10.22 8.38
N ILE A 87 -3.71 -9.15 8.58
CA ILE A 87 -3.68 -8.43 9.86
C ILE A 87 -4.49 -9.18 10.92
N LYS A 88 -5.52 -9.95 10.50
CA LYS A 88 -6.38 -10.82 11.34
C LYS A 88 -6.78 -10.16 12.66
N ALA A 89 -7.88 -9.40 12.63
CA ALA A 89 -8.54 -8.82 13.80
C ALA A 89 -7.59 -8.01 14.68
N THR A 90 -7.19 -6.82 14.25
CA THR A 90 -6.49 -5.91 15.16
C THR A 90 -7.08 -4.51 15.08
N ARG A 91 -7.16 -3.87 16.24
CA ARG A 91 -7.42 -2.43 16.43
C ARG A 91 -6.26 -1.55 15.92
N LYS A 92 -5.43 -2.11 15.03
CA LYS A 92 -4.11 -1.62 14.58
C LYS A 92 -3.97 -1.74 13.06
N SER A 93 -5.05 -2.06 12.33
CA SER A 93 -5.03 -2.16 10.86
C SER A 93 -4.60 -0.85 10.20
N TRP A 94 -5.00 0.30 10.77
CA TRP A 94 -4.55 1.61 10.34
C TRP A 94 -3.02 1.75 10.43
N ASP A 95 -2.35 1.24 11.47
CA ASP A 95 -0.88 1.34 11.60
C ASP A 95 -0.15 0.76 10.38
N TYR A 96 -0.65 -0.36 9.84
CA TYR A 96 -0.07 -1.00 8.64
C TYR A 96 -0.29 -0.16 7.37
N VAL A 97 -1.48 0.42 7.21
CA VAL A 97 -1.83 1.25 6.04
C VAL A 97 -1.01 2.55 6.03
N ILE A 98 -0.84 3.19 7.19
CA ILE A 98 -0.02 4.41 7.27
C ILE A 98 1.46 4.08 7.12
N SER A 99 1.94 3.01 7.76
CA SER A 99 3.34 2.60 7.62
C SER A 99 3.69 2.31 6.16
N SER A 100 2.82 1.61 5.42
CA SER A 100 3.04 1.36 3.99
C SER A 100 2.98 2.63 3.15
N SER A 101 2.07 3.56 3.45
CA SER A 101 1.93 4.84 2.75
C SER A 101 3.17 5.72 2.96
N LEU A 102 3.66 5.81 4.19
CA LEU A 102 4.89 6.55 4.53
C LEU A 102 6.12 5.93 3.90
N LEU A 103 6.25 4.60 3.94
CA LEU A 103 7.33 3.91 3.25
C LEU A 103 7.25 4.15 1.74
N HIS A 104 6.05 4.13 1.17
CA HIS A 104 5.87 4.41 -0.26
C HIS A 104 6.27 5.84 -0.63
N LEU A 105 5.91 6.83 0.19
CA LEU A 105 6.39 8.21 0.06
C LEU A 105 7.93 8.28 0.11
N LEU A 106 8.55 7.62 1.10
CA LEU A 106 10.01 7.57 1.23
C LEU A 106 10.65 6.97 -0.02
N LEU A 107 10.16 5.82 -0.50
CA LEU A 107 10.68 5.19 -1.71
C LEU A 107 10.44 6.06 -2.96
N CYS A 108 9.32 6.76 -3.06
CA CYS A 108 9.09 7.71 -4.14
C CYS A 108 10.15 8.82 -4.15
N ILE A 109 10.48 9.37 -2.98
CA ILE A 109 11.52 10.40 -2.84
C ILE A 109 12.89 9.83 -3.22
N LEU A 110 13.25 8.66 -2.68
CA LEU A 110 14.55 8.02 -2.94
C LEU A 110 14.73 7.61 -4.40
N ILE A 111 13.70 7.08 -5.05
CA ILE A 111 13.80 6.58 -6.43
C ILE A 111 13.81 7.75 -7.43
N ASN A 112 13.03 8.81 -7.17
CA ASN A 112 12.98 9.96 -8.06
C ASN A 112 14.01 11.04 -7.73
N GLN A 113 14.69 10.93 -6.59
CA GLN A 113 15.59 11.96 -6.04
C GLN A 113 14.90 13.34 -6.00
N ALA A 114 13.59 13.35 -5.72
CA ALA A 114 12.75 14.53 -5.82
C ALA A 114 11.55 14.45 -4.88
N TRP A 115 11.12 15.61 -4.38
CA TRP A 115 9.91 15.71 -3.58
C TRP A 115 8.64 15.68 -4.47
N PRO A 116 7.57 14.95 -4.10
CA PRO A 116 6.32 14.95 -4.85
C PRO A 116 5.65 16.32 -4.79
N VAL A 117 5.61 17.04 -5.91
CA VAL A 117 4.91 18.34 -6.03
C VAL A 117 3.53 18.23 -6.69
N ASN A 118 3.15 17.03 -7.16
CA ASN A 118 1.88 16.81 -7.82
C ASN A 118 0.74 16.69 -6.78
N TRP A 119 -0.14 17.69 -6.73
CA TRP A 119 -1.27 17.67 -5.79
C TRP A 119 -2.23 16.50 -6.02
N ILE A 120 -2.38 16.01 -7.27
CA ILE A 120 -3.23 14.85 -7.57
C ILE A 120 -2.65 13.60 -6.91
N TRP A 121 -1.33 13.45 -6.93
CA TRP A 121 -0.63 12.35 -6.28
C TRP A 121 -0.89 12.38 -4.76
N TRP A 122 -0.72 13.55 -4.13
CA TRP A 122 -1.02 13.74 -2.71
C TRP A 122 -2.46 13.45 -2.36
N LEU A 123 -3.41 13.98 -3.12
CA LEU A 123 -4.83 13.74 -2.88
C LEU A 123 -5.14 12.25 -3.01
N THR A 124 -4.61 11.59 -4.05
CA THR A 124 -4.88 10.17 -4.30
C THR A 124 -4.30 9.29 -3.19
N ILE A 125 -3.05 9.50 -2.77
CA ILE A 125 -2.46 8.69 -1.70
C ILE A 125 -3.16 8.95 -0.37
N LEU A 126 -3.43 10.21 0.00
CA LEU A 126 -4.07 10.54 1.27
C LEU A 126 -5.50 10.00 1.34
N LEU A 127 -6.30 10.20 0.29
CA LEU A 127 -7.67 9.69 0.26
C LEU A 127 -7.71 8.16 0.21
N ALA A 128 -6.89 7.53 -0.62
CA ALA A 128 -6.87 6.07 -0.71
C ALA A 128 -6.43 5.42 0.61
N SER A 129 -5.41 5.97 1.28
CA SER A 129 -4.99 5.51 2.60
C SER A 129 -6.06 5.75 3.66
N ALA A 130 -6.69 6.92 3.69
CA ALA A 130 -7.76 7.21 4.65
C ALA A 130 -8.96 6.28 4.48
N VAL A 131 -9.43 6.10 3.24
CA VAL A 131 -10.53 5.19 2.91
C VAL A 131 -10.14 3.75 3.27
N LEU A 132 -8.95 3.30 2.88
CA LEU A 132 -8.50 1.94 3.19
C LEU A 132 -8.42 1.72 4.70
N SER A 133 -7.88 2.65 5.47
CA SER A 133 -7.85 2.56 6.93
C SER A 133 -9.25 2.38 7.51
N VAL A 134 -10.18 3.29 7.20
CA VAL A 134 -11.56 3.25 7.71
C VAL A 134 -12.27 1.97 7.29
N VAL A 135 -12.22 1.62 6.00
CA VAL A 135 -12.91 0.43 5.48
C VAL A 135 -12.29 -0.84 6.06
N SER A 136 -10.98 -0.89 6.23
CA SER A 136 -10.32 -2.06 6.85
C SER A 136 -10.74 -2.25 8.31
N GLU A 137 -10.90 -1.17 9.08
CA GLU A 137 -11.42 -1.25 10.45
C GLU A 137 -12.86 -1.71 10.48
N VAL A 138 -13.73 -1.12 9.64
CA VAL A 138 -15.13 -1.51 9.52
C VAL A 138 -15.27 -2.99 9.15
N VAL A 139 -14.56 -3.44 8.12
CA VAL A 139 -14.60 -4.83 7.65
C VAL A 139 -14.10 -5.78 8.75
N ASN A 140 -13.00 -5.44 9.43
CA ASN A 140 -12.50 -6.29 10.51
C ASN A 140 -13.42 -6.31 11.73
N TYR A 141 -14.07 -5.18 12.05
CA TYR A 141 -15.05 -5.08 13.13
C TYR A 141 -16.25 -6.00 12.87
N TYR A 142 -16.88 -5.88 11.70
CA TYR A 142 -18.10 -6.62 11.39
C TYR A 142 -17.88 -8.09 11.05
N LEU A 143 -16.76 -8.44 10.39
CA LEU A 143 -16.56 -9.80 9.90
C LEU A 143 -15.76 -10.71 10.84
N ARG A 144 -15.04 -10.16 11.82
CA ARG A 144 -14.10 -10.96 12.61
C ARG A 144 -14.11 -10.77 14.12
N ASP A 145 -14.89 -9.82 14.65
CA ASP A 145 -14.96 -9.48 16.07
C ASP A 145 -13.58 -9.08 16.61
N MET A 146 -13.39 -7.81 17.01
CA MET A 146 -12.07 -7.19 17.24
C MET A 146 -11.33 -7.74 18.47
N ARG A 147 -10.87 -8.98 18.39
CA ARG A 147 -10.04 -9.64 19.40
C ARG A 147 -8.63 -9.06 19.38
N GLU A 148 -7.96 -9.06 20.52
CA GLU A 148 -6.54 -8.69 20.60
C GLU A 148 -5.67 -9.69 19.82
N ILE A 149 -4.46 -9.27 19.42
CA ILE A 149 -3.52 -10.10 18.65
C ILE A 149 -3.34 -11.44 19.39
N ALA A 150 -3.80 -12.54 18.78
CA ALA A 150 -3.50 -13.87 19.27
C ALA A 150 -1.98 -14.07 19.18
N LEU A 151 -1.31 -14.05 20.34
CA LEU A 151 0.08 -14.47 20.46
C LEU A 151 0.10 -15.98 20.32
N ASP A 152 0.85 -16.49 19.33
CA ASP A 152 1.12 -17.92 19.23
C ASP A 152 1.80 -18.35 20.54
N ARG A 153 1.14 -19.21 21.33
CA ARG A 153 1.75 -19.80 22.52
C ARG A 153 2.81 -20.78 22.02
N VAL A 154 4.08 -20.42 22.20
CA VAL A 154 5.21 -21.35 22.12
C VAL A 154 5.19 -22.24 23.34
#